data_AF-A0A9W8P4M3-F1
#
_entry.id   AF-A0A9W8P4M3-F1
#
_cell.length_a   1.000
_cell.length_b   1.000
_cell.length_c   1.000
_cell.angle_alpha   90.00
_cell.angle_beta   90.00
_cell.angle_gamma   90.00
#
_symmetry.space_group_name_H-M   'P 1'
#
loop_
_entity.id
_entity.type
_entity.pdbx_description
1 polymer ?
#
loop_
_entity_poly.entity_id
_entity_poly.type
_entity_poly.pdbx_seq_one_letter_code
_entity_poly.pdbx_strand_id
1 'polypeptide(L)'
;MFSAAVQSGLVSLFSSTGSNQLQLFSTHCDESLPSDAYIGLLNDRSSEPQPSGTVSLISPPSEQSGFLLDQTVLHIQSPVPPKTYIQCPAQSGVELGLKHHWIHLQVRNLGREWSFEVGIADRVGRKGIIRFSTFQKQPRLKVPAKSDDLPLLHLPLSFPSDSTQLTAWSTINLRLPTFLPHFINTNLVEHEESIDDLSHAQVSIPSGQYSHISHVRIYSTCRIRRIWLSDGGPTQKLPWEFELYARE
;
A
#
# COMPACT_ATOMS: atom_id res chain seq x y z
N MET A 1 -4.04 -2.37 17.86
CA MET A 1 -5.43 -2.10 17.46
C MET A 1 -6.25 -3.39 17.47
N PHE A 2 -5.88 -4.43 16.71
CA PHE A 2 -6.68 -5.67 16.57
C PHE A 2 -5.99 -6.94 17.11
N SER A 3 -4.87 -6.80 17.84
CA SER A 3 -4.09 -7.93 18.35
C SER A 3 -4.85 -8.82 19.34
N ALA A 4 -5.78 -8.25 20.11
CA ALA A 4 -6.63 -8.97 21.07
C ALA A 4 -8.03 -9.33 20.51
N ALA A 5 -8.34 -8.92 19.28
CA ALA A 5 -9.63 -9.21 18.65
C ALA A 5 -9.65 -10.63 18.06
N VAL A 6 -10.83 -11.25 17.96
CA VAL A 6 -11.03 -12.45 17.15
C VAL A 6 -10.86 -12.06 15.68
N GLN A 7 -9.88 -12.68 15.01
CA GLN A 7 -9.55 -12.36 13.62
C GLN A 7 -10.22 -13.39 12.70
N SER A 8 -11.25 -12.96 11.98
CA SER A 8 -11.84 -13.73 10.88
C SER A 8 -10.78 -14.02 9.81
N GLY A 9 -10.92 -15.11 9.05
CA GLY A 9 -10.01 -15.44 7.95
C GLY A 9 -10.04 -14.45 6.77
N LEU A 10 -10.96 -13.49 6.79
CA LEU A 10 -11.05 -12.35 5.88
C LEU A 10 -11.37 -11.07 6.66
N VAL A 11 -10.56 -10.03 6.49
CA VAL A 11 -10.72 -8.72 7.17
C VAL A 11 -10.59 -7.59 6.15
N SER A 12 -11.62 -6.76 6.00
CA SER A 12 -11.53 -5.54 5.20
C SER A 12 -10.94 -4.40 6.03
N LEU A 13 -9.84 -3.81 5.56
CA LEU A 13 -9.24 -2.61 6.15
C LEU A 13 -9.86 -1.34 5.58
N PHE A 14 -10.09 -1.32 4.26
CA PHE A 14 -10.64 -0.18 3.54
C PHE A 14 -11.67 -0.65 2.50
N SER A 15 -12.77 0.09 2.40
CA SER A 15 -13.76 -0.04 1.33
C SER A 15 -14.29 1.34 0.96
N SER A 16 -14.18 1.70 -0.32
CA SER A 16 -14.65 2.99 -0.83
C SER A 16 -16.18 3.15 -0.83
N THR A 17 -16.92 2.06 -0.69
CA THR A 17 -18.40 2.04 -0.65
C THR A 17 -18.95 1.94 0.78
N GLY A 18 -18.10 1.93 1.81
CA GLY A 18 -18.52 1.97 3.21
C GLY A 18 -19.04 3.35 3.62
N SER A 19 -19.68 3.46 4.78
CA SER A 19 -20.18 4.74 5.32
C SER A 19 -19.08 5.61 5.96
N ASN A 20 -18.06 4.98 6.57
CA ASN A 20 -16.91 5.65 7.18
C ASN A 20 -15.61 5.09 6.60
N GLN A 21 -15.31 5.43 5.34
CA GLN A 21 -14.27 4.74 4.55
C GLN A 21 -12.86 4.88 5.14
N LEU A 22 -12.56 6.02 5.79
CA LEU A 22 -11.24 6.32 6.36
C LEU A 22 -11.20 6.21 7.89
N GLN A 23 -12.18 5.57 8.54
CA GLN A 23 -12.25 5.50 10.00
C GLN A 23 -10.98 4.93 10.66
N LEU A 24 -10.33 3.96 10.01
CA LEU A 24 -9.10 3.34 10.50
C LEU A 24 -7.83 4.06 10.02
N PHE A 25 -7.97 5.03 9.13
CA PHE A 25 -6.86 5.68 8.43
C PHE A 25 -6.69 7.13 8.86
N SER A 26 -5.44 7.55 9.03
CA SER A 26 -5.09 8.95 9.01
C SER A 26 -4.80 9.38 7.58
N THR A 27 -5.04 10.65 7.28
CA THR A 27 -4.76 11.27 5.98
C THR A 27 -3.69 12.32 6.17
N HIS A 28 -2.70 12.32 5.29
CA HIS A 28 -1.68 13.36 5.22
C HIS A 28 -1.69 13.93 3.81
N CYS A 29 -1.92 15.23 3.67
CA CYS A 29 -1.92 15.93 2.38
C CYS A 29 -0.82 17.00 2.39
N ASP A 30 -0.15 17.21 1.26
CA ASP A 30 0.92 18.22 1.17
C ASP A 30 0.32 19.64 1.11
N GLU A 31 0.35 20.35 2.23
CA GLU A 31 -0.19 21.71 2.34
C GLU A 31 0.57 22.74 1.50
N SER A 32 1.80 22.42 1.06
CA SER A 32 2.57 23.32 0.19
C SER A 32 2.09 23.32 -1.27
N LEU A 33 1.23 22.36 -1.66
CA LEU A 33 0.72 22.20 -3.03
C LEU A 33 -0.81 22.04 -3.04
N PRO A 34 -1.58 23.03 -2.59
CA PRO A 34 -3.03 22.92 -2.42
C PRO A 34 -3.83 22.76 -3.73
N SER A 35 -3.23 23.05 -4.88
CA SER A 35 -3.83 22.83 -6.22
C SER A 35 -3.62 21.40 -6.74
N ASP A 36 -2.63 20.68 -6.22
CA ASP A 36 -2.17 19.42 -6.81
C ASP A 36 -2.27 18.24 -5.84
N ALA A 37 -2.13 18.48 -4.55
CA ALA A 37 -2.27 17.48 -3.50
C ALA A 37 -3.74 17.34 -3.08
N TYR A 38 -4.29 16.14 -3.22
CA TYR A 38 -5.70 15.88 -2.89
C TYR A 38 -5.94 14.44 -2.47
N ILE A 39 -6.78 14.27 -1.44
CA ILE A 39 -7.33 13.00 -0.99
C ILE A 39 -8.84 13.16 -0.91
N GLY A 40 -9.59 12.37 -1.67
CA GLY A 40 -11.05 12.44 -1.62
C GLY A 40 -11.75 11.32 -2.37
N LEU A 41 -13.02 11.13 -2.06
CA LEU A 41 -13.87 10.13 -2.70
C LEU A 41 -14.50 10.71 -3.96
N LEU A 42 -14.45 9.96 -5.05
CA LEU A 42 -15.09 10.31 -6.32
C LEU A 42 -15.55 9.06 -7.08
N ASN A 43 -16.43 9.22 -8.06
CA ASN A 43 -16.82 8.19 -9.00
C ASN A 43 -15.67 7.93 -9.99
N ASP A 44 -15.31 6.67 -10.20
CA ASP A 44 -14.17 6.34 -11.05
C ASP A 44 -14.37 6.68 -12.55
N ARG A 45 -15.61 6.66 -13.04
CA ARG A 45 -15.94 7.04 -14.43
C ARG A 45 -16.04 8.55 -14.59
N SER A 46 -16.86 9.23 -13.79
CA SER A 46 -17.13 10.67 -13.95
C SER A 46 -16.11 11.59 -13.27
N SER A 47 -15.33 11.07 -12.30
CA SER A 47 -14.46 11.85 -11.42
C SER A 47 -15.19 12.90 -10.58
N GLU A 48 -16.44 12.62 -10.21
CA GLU A 48 -17.29 13.49 -9.37
C GLU A 48 -17.47 12.93 -7.95
N PRO A 49 -17.69 13.77 -6.93
CA PRO A 49 -17.77 15.22 -7.01
C PRO A 49 -16.41 15.84 -7.31
N GLN A 50 -16.42 16.97 -8.02
CA GLN A 50 -15.20 17.74 -8.20
C GLN A 50 -14.71 18.22 -6.83
N PRO A 51 -13.40 18.24 -6.58
CA PRO A 51 -12.84 18.81 -5.36
C PRO A 51 -13.34 20.24 -5.19
N SER A 52 -13.59 20.64 -3.95
CA SER A 52 -13.86 22.06 -3.66
C SER A 52 -12.56 22.87 -3.77
N GLY A 53 -12.61 24.04 -4.41
CA GLY A 53 -11.47 24.96 -4.47
C GLY A 53 -10.66 24.86 -5.76
N THR A 54 -9.33 25.01 -5.65
CA THR A 54 -8.39 25.17 -6.78
C THR A 54 -7.74 23.85 -7.23
N VAL A 55 -8.18 22.71 -6.72
CA VAL A 55 -7.55 21.42 -7.03
C VAL A 55 -7.85 21.03 -8.48
N SER A 56 -6.80 20.79 -9.26
CA SER A 56 -6.91 20.18 -10.59
C SER A 56 -6.73 18.66 -10.50
N LEU A 57 -7.79 17.90 -10.77
CA LEU A 57 -7.72 16.44 -10.78
C LEU A 57 -6.90 15.92 -11.96
N ILE A 58 -6.00 14.98 -11.66
CA ILE A 58 -5.29 14.21 -12.68
C ILE A 58 -6.27 13.25 -13.35
N SER A 59 -6.34 13.35 -14.68
CA SER A 59 -7.10 12.42 -15.49
C SER A 59 -6.33 11.10 -15.67
N PRO A 60 -7.02 9.95 -15.72
CA PRO A 60 -6.39 8.70 -16.09
C PRO A 60 -5.75 8.79 -17.50
N PRO A 61 -4.72 7.99 -17.80
CA PRO A 61 -4.13 7.92 -19.13
C PRO A 61 -5.18 7.54 -20.19
N SER A 62 -5.12 8.20 -21.35
CA SER A 62 -6.04 7.97 -22.48
C SER A 62 -5.93 6.58 -23.11
N GLU A 63 -4.80 5.90 -22.94
CA GLU A 63 -4.50 4.60 -23.55
C GLU A 63 -4.80 3.39 -22.63
N GLN A 64 -5.48 3.59 -21.49
CA GLN A 64 -5.86 2.47 -20.64
C GLN A 64 -6.91 1.59 -21.33
N SER A 65 -6.55 0.33 -21.58
CA SER A 65 -7.48 -0.73 -21.99
C SER A 65 -8.42 -1.10 -20.84
N GLY A 66 -9.67 -1.41 -21.18
CA GLY A 66 -10.67 -1.94 -20.25
C GLY A 66 -11.70 -0.92 -19.75
N PHE A 67 -12.79 -1.44 -19.20
CA PHE A 67 -13.91 -0.64 -18.71
C PHE A 67 -13.57 0.09 -17.41
N LEU A 68 -14.16 1.27 -17.25
CA LEU A 68 -14.12 2.05 -16.01
C LEU A 68 -15.13 1.51 -15.00
N LEU A 69 -14.84 1.62 -13.71
CA LEU A 69 -15.83 1.32 -12.69
C LEU A 69 -16.78 2.51 -12.57
N ASP A 70 -18.08 2.25 -12.58
CA ASP A 70 -19.09 3.25 -12.20
C ASP A 70 -19.36 3.15 -10.69
N GLN A 71 -18.32 3.39 -9.90
CA GLN A 71 -18.34 3.23 -8.44
C GLN A 71 -17.53 4.32 -7.75
N THR A 72 -17.89 4.63 -6.50
CA THR A 72 -17.09 5.48 -5.62
C THR A 72 -15.76 4.81 -5.31
N VAL A 73 -14.67 5.56 -5.44
CA VAL A 73 -13.29 5.17 -5.16
C VAL A 73 -12.57 6.29 -4.44
N LEU A 74 -11.54 5.96 -3.67
CA LEU A 74 -10.68 6.96 -3.06
C LEU A 74 -9.61 7.38 -4.06
N HIS A 75 -9.55 8.67 -4.35
CA HIS A 75 -8.52 9.29 -5.17
C HIS A 75 -7.45 9.90 -4.26
N ILE A 76 -6.19 9.63 -4.55
CA ILE A 76 -5.03 10.20 -3.86
C ILE A 76 -4.08 10.71 -4.94
N GLN A 77 -3.82 12.01 -4.97
CA GLN A 77 -2.88 12.63 -5.90
C GLN A 77 -1.92 13.59 -5.22
N SER A 78 -0.71 13.66 -5.75
CA SER A 78 0.29 14.70 -5.48
C SER A 78 1.48 14.48 -6.41
N PRO A 79 2.14 15.54 -6.90
CA PRO A 79 3.36 15.43 -7.68
C PRO A 79 4.58 14.99 -6.85
N VAL A 80 4.45 14.97 -5.51
CA VAL A 80 5.49 14.48 -4.59
C VAL A 80 4.94 13.28 -3.80
N PRO A 81 5.04 12.05 -4.33
CA PRO A 81 4.41 10.86 -3.76
C PRO A 81 4.55 10.67 -2.23
N PRO A 82 5.74 10.84 -1.64
CA PRO A 82 5.91 10.59 -0.20
C PRO A 82 5.17 11.57 0.72
N LYS A 83 4.76 12.75 0.21
CA LYS A 83 4.15 13.82 1.02
C LYS A 83 2.62 13.75 1.07
N THR A 84 1.98 12.88 0.30
CA THR A 84 0.52 12.72 0.34
C THR A 84 0.17 11.25 0.41
N TYR A 85 -0.45 10.83 1.52
CA TYR A 85 -0.73 9.44 1.80
C TYR A 85 -1.87 9.24 2.78
N ILE A 86 -2.37 8.01 2.82
CA ILE A 86 -3.20 7.50 3.92
C ILE A 86 -2.45 6.42 4.68
N GLN A 87 -2.69 6.30 5.99
CA GLN A 87 -2.03 5.30 6.82
C GLN A 87 -3.00 4.65 7.79
N CYS A 88 -2.97 3.32 7.87
CA CYS A 88 -3.66 2.54 8.88
C CYS A 88 -2.63 1.78 9.74
N PRO A 89 -2.68 1.88 11.08
CA PRO A 89 -3.69 2.59 11.85
C PRO A 89 -3.49 4.12 11.82
N ALA A 90 -4.57 4.86 12.07
CA ALA A 90 -4.56 6.32 12.08
C ALA A 90 -3.63 6.93 13.15
N GLN A 91 -3.53 6.27 14.30
CA GLN A 91 -2.75 6.74 15.45
C GLN A 91 -1.29 6.30 15.35
N SER A 92 -0.36 7.25 15.49
CA SER A 92 1.07 6.94 15.57
C SER A 92 1.38 6.11 16.82
N GLY A 93 2.36 5.21 16.73
CA GLY A 93 2.77 4.31 17.81
C GLY A 93 1.82 3.12 18.08
N VAL A 94 0.65 3.08 17.44
CA VAL A 94 -0.26 1.93 17.50
C VAL A 94 0.00 1.02 16.30
N GLU A 95 -0.12 -0.29 16.49
CA GLU A 95 -0.01 -1.28 15.41
C GLU A 95 -1.37 -1.91 15.09
N LEU A 96 -1.56 -2.32 13.83
CA LEU A 96 -2.69 -3.11 13.38
C LEU A 96 -2.80 -4.41 14.19
N GLY A 97 -1.73 -5.22 14.22
CA GLY A 97 -1.71 -6.48 14.96
C GLY A 97 -2.49 -7.61 14.29
N LEU A 98 -2.72 -7.51 12.97
CA LEU A 98 -3.45 -8.50 12.19
C LEU A 98 -2.49 -9.57 11.66
N LYS A 99 -2.83 -10.85 11.88
CA LYS A 99 -1.93 -12.01 11.69
C LYS A 99 -2.05 -12.67 10.32
N HIS A 100 -2.92 -12.16 9.46
CA HIS A 100 -3.14 -12.67 8.11
C HIS A 100 -1.85 -12.72 7.31
N HIS A 101 -1.75 -13.72 6.43
CA HIS A 101 -0.59 -13.89 5.58
C HIS A 101 -0.69 -13.14 4.26
N TRP A 102 -1.91 -12.82 3.82
CA TRP A 102 -2.13 -12.12 2.57
C TRP A 102 -2.69 -10.72 2.80
N ILE A 103 -2.18 -9.78 2.01
CA ILE A 103 -2.78 -8.46 1.82
C ILE A 103 -3.13 -8.29 0.34
N HIS A 104 -4.28 -7.68 0.11
CA HIS A 104 -4.86 -7.46 -1.19
C HIS A 104 -5.23 -6.00 -1.35
N LEU A 105 -4.89 -5.41 -2.50
CA LEU A 105 -5.20 -4.03 -2.83
C LEU A 105 -5.83 -3.97 -4.22
N GLN A 106 -7.02 -3.39 -4.30
CA GLN A 106 -7.63 -3.02 -5.58
C GLN A 106 -7.31 -1.56 -5.87
N VAL A 107 -6.47 -1.38 -6.88
CA VAL A 107 -5.92 -0.08 -7.23
C VAL A 107 -6.02 0.15 -8.73
N ARG A 108 -6.16 1.42 -9.10
CA ARG A 108 -6.03 1.88 -10.47
C ARG A 108 -4.83 2.81 -10.54
N ASN A 109 -3.89 2.44 -11.39
CA ASN A 109 -2.73 3.27 -11.71
C ASN A 109 -3.22 4.48 -12.55
N LEU A 110 -2.75 5.68 -12.21
CA LEU A 110 -3.06 6.90 -12.95
C LEU A 110 -1.96 7.30 -13.94
N GLY A 111 -1.03 6.38 -14.25
CA GLY A 111 0.09 6.63 -15.16
C GLY A 111 1.15 7.56 -14.58
N ARG A 112 1.19 7.67 -13.25
CA ARG A 112 2.18 8.43 -12.49
C ARG A 112 2.98 7.48 -11.60
N GLU A 113 4.07 7.98 -11.03
CA GLU A 113 4.79 7.25 -10.01
C GLU A 113 3.88 6.96 -8.82
N TRP A 114 3.94 5.71 -8.35
CA TRP A 114 3.15 5.26 -7.23
C TRP A 114 3.94 4.31 -6.35
N SER A 115 3.64 4.34 -5.05
CA SER A 115 4.19 3.41 -4.08
C SER A 115 3.23 3.15 -2.92
N PHE A 116 3.46 2.05 -2.21
CA PHE A 116 2.81 1.77 -0.94
C PHE A 116 3.75 0.96 -0.05
N GLU A 117 3.43 0.92 1.24
CA GLU A 117 4.19 0.24 2.27
C GLU A 117 3.32 -0.64 3.14
N VAL A 118 3.92 -1.74 3.57
CA VAL A 118 3.38 -2.62 4.60
C VAL A 118 4.45 -2.80 5.67
N GLY A 119 4.15 -2.37 6.89
CA GLY A 119 4.96 -2.70 8.05
C GLY A 119 4.64 -4.11 8.52
N ILE A 120 5.69 -4.88 8.81
CA ILE A 120 5.58 -6.24 9.30
C ILE A 120 6.43 -6.44 10.55
N ALA A 121 6.05 -7.43 11.36
CA ALA A 121 6.81 -7.86 12.51
C ALA A 121 7.03 -9.38 12.49
N ASP A 122 8.15 -9.81 13.05
CA ASP A 122 8.41 -11.22 13.34
C ASP A 122 7.89 -11.62 14.73
N ARG A 123 7.95 -12.92 15.06
CA ARG A 123 7.46 -13.45 16.35
C ARG A 123 8.24 -12.97 17.57
N VAL A 124 9.45 -12.45 17.37
CA VAL A 124 10.29 -11.89 18.44
C VAL A 124 10.01 -10.39 18.62
N GLY A 125 9.20 -9.79 17.73
CA GLY A 125 8.79 -8.38 17.80
C GLY A 125 9.70 -7.44 17.02
N ARG A 126 10.61 -7.98 16.19
CA ARG A 126 11.48 -7.19 15.32
C ARG A 126 10.69 -6.75 14.09
N LYS A 127 10.89 -5.52 13.64
CA LYS A 127 10.00 -4.86 12.68
C LYS A 127 10.77 -4.43 11.43
N GLY A 128 10.07 -4.42 10.31
CA GLY A 128 10.60 -3.92 9.05
C GLY A 128 9.48 -3.38 8.18
N ILE A 129 9.86 -2.59 7.18
CA ILE A 129 8.94 -2.00 6.21
C ILE A 129 9.22 -2.63 4.86
N ILE A 130 8.16 -3.07 4.18
CA ILE A 130 8.24 -3.50 2.79
C ILE A 130 7.56 -2.41 1.96
N ARG A 131 8.33 -1.75 1.09
CA ARG A 131 7.83 -0.76 0.13
C ARG A 131 7.81 -1.36 -1.27
N PHE A 132 6.72 -1.14 -1.98
CA PHE A 132 6.60 -1.47 -3.40
C PHE A 132 6.45 -0.16 -4.17
N SER A 133 7.22 0.03 -5.24
CA SER A 133 7.04 1.23 -6.09
C SER A 133 7.25 1.00 -7.57
N THR A 134 6.59 1.82 -8.38
CA THR A 134 6.66 1.75 -9.85
C THR A 134 7.95 2.32 -10.44
N PHE A 135 8.71 3.07 -9.63
CA PHE A 135 9.98 3.69 -10.01
C PHE A 135 11.21 2.90 -9.55
N GLN A 136 11.02 1.90 -8.68
CA GLN A 136 12.09 1.01 -8.26
C GLN A 136 12.35 -0.03 -9.35
N LYS A 137 13.61 -0.18 -9.77
CA LYS A 137 13.99 -1.14 -10.83
C LYS A 137 14.51 -2.48 -10.29
N GLN A 138 15.19 -2.46 -9.15
CA GLN A 138 15.81 -3.63 -8.54
C GLN A 138 15.48 -3.67 -7.04
N PRO A 139 15.30 -4.85 -6.43
CA PRO A 139 15.15 -4.95 -4.98
C PRO A 139 16.32 -4.32 -4.24
N ARG A 140 16.03 -3.56 -3.18
CA ARG A 140 17.04 -2.93 -2.31
C ARG A 140 16.62 -3.00 -0.85
N LEU A 141 17.59 -3.12 0.04
CA LEU A 141 17.41 -3.13 1.48
C LEU A 141 18.19 -1.93 2.05
N LYS A 142 17.45 -0.99 2.64
CA LYS A 142 18.02 0.08 3.43
C LYS A 142 18.01 -0.34 4.88
N VAL A 143 19.19 -0.46 5.46
CA VAL A 143 19.36 -0.67 6.91
C VAL A 143 19.63 0.71 7.51
N PRO A 144 18.94 1.11 8.59
CA PRO A 144 19.18 2.42 9.18
C PRO A 144 20.44 2.41 10.05
N ALA A 145 21.19 3.50 10.02
CA ALA A 145 22.30 3.72 10.96
C ALA A 145 21.83 3.96 12.42
N LYS A 146 20.57 4.39 12.62
CA LYS A 146 19.98 4.69 13.94
C LYS A 146 19.06 3.57 14.41
N SER A 147 19.07 3.28 15.72
CA SER A 147 18.25 2.23 16.34
C SER A 147 16.74 2.44 16.25
N ASP A 148 16.29 3.70 16.14
CA ASP A 148 14.86 4.05 16.21
C ASP A 148 14.17 3.94 14.84
N ASP A 149 14.93 3.87 13.77
CA ASP A 149 14.42 3.69 12.42
C ASP A 149 14.27 2.20 12.09
N LEU A 150 13.33 1.89 11.19
CA LEU A 150 13.09 0.51 10.76
C LEU A 150 13.83 0.21 9.44
N PRO A 151 14.37 -1.02 9.28
CA PRO A 151 14.87 -1.45 7.99
C PRO A 151 13.76 -1.42 6.93
N LEU A 152 14.13 -1.00 5.72
CA LEU A 152 13.22 -0.82 4.60
C LEU A 152 13.65 -1.70 3.41
N LEU A 153 12.85 -2.71 3.12
CA LEU A 153 12.96 -3.51 1.91
C LEU A 153 12.14 -2.85 0.80
N HIS A 154 12.79 -2.28 -0.20
CA HIS A 154 12.18 -1.60 -1.33
C HIS A 154 12.21 -2.47 -2.59
N LEU A 155 11.03 -2.85 -3.07
CA LEU A 155 10.80 -3.78 -4.17
C LEU A 155 10.20 -3.06 -5.39
N PRO A 156 10.54 -3.52 -6.62
CA PRO A 156 9.90 -3.06 -7.85
C PRO A 156 8.42 -3.49 -7.90
N LEU A 157 7.59 -2.63 -8.48
CA LEU A 157 6.18 -2.89 -8.77
C LEU A 157 5.89 -2.55 -10.23
N SER A 158 5.26 -3.46 -10.97
CA SER A 158 4.80 -3.20 -12.32
C SER A 158 3.31 -3.52 -12.45
N PHE A 159 2.61 -2.73 -13.25
CA PHE A 159 1.25 -3.03 -13.68
C PHE A 159 1.31 -3.77 -15.02
N PRO A 160 0.42 -4.74 -15.26
CA PRO A 160 0.37 -5.41 -16.55
C PRO A 160 -0.07 -4.42 -17.63
N SER A 161 0.63 -4.42 -18.77
CA SER A 161 0.36 -3.51 -19.89
C SER A 161 -0.60 -4.10 -20.94
N ASP A 162 -1.19 -5.26 -20.66
CA ASP A 162 -1.90 -6.04 -21.68
C ASP A 162 -3.23 -5.39 -22.10
N SER A 163 -3.45 -5.33 -23.42
CA SER A 163 -4.67 -4.82 -24.05
C SER A 163 -5.92 -5.69 -23.83
N THR A 164 -5.77 -6.84 -23.18
CA THR A 164 -6.83 -7.81 -22.90
C THR A 164 -7.51 -7.60 -21.54
N GLN A 165 -7.09 -6.57 -20.78
CA GLN A 165 -7.71 -6.27 -19.49
C GLN A 165 -9.15 -5.81 -19.68
N LEU A 166 -10.07 -6.50 -19.01
CA LEU A 166 -11.49 -6.14 -18.98
C LEU A 166 -11.74 -4.83 -18.21
N THR A 167 -10.80 -4.40 -17.36
CA THR A 167 -10.93 -3.22 -16.51
C THR A 167 -9.57 -2.55 -16.32
N ALA A 168 -9.57 -1.22 -16.17
CA ALA A 168 -8.36 -0.45 -15.84
C ALA A 168 -7.86 -0.66 -14.39
N TRP A 169 -8.51 -1.54 -13.63
CA TRP A 169 -8.21 -1.84 -12.23
C TRP A 169 -7.36 -3.11 -12.10
N SER A 170 -6.40 -3.08 -11.17
CA SER A 170 -5.57 -4.23 -10.83
C SER A 170 -5.78 -4.66 -9.38
N THR A 171 -5.76 -5.96 -9.14
CA THR A 171 -5.70 -6.52 -7.78
C THR A 171 -4.28 -6.99 -7.49
N ILE A 172 -3.60 -6.29 -6.58
CA ILE A 172 -2.28 -6.67 -6.07
C ILE A 172 -2.51 -7.66 -4.93
N ASN A 173 -1.84 -8.81 -4.98
CA ASN A 173 -1.92 -9.85 -3.96
C ASN A 173 -0.52 -10.17 -3.44
N LEU A 174 -0.28 -9.97 -2.15
CA LEU A 174 1.03 -10.17 -1.55
C LEU A 174 0.96 -11.16 -0.39
N ARG A 175 1.84 -12.16 -0.40
CA ARG A 175 2.03 -13.09 0.72
C ARG A 175 3.13 -12.57 1.63
N LEU A 176 2.76 -11.85 2.68
CA LEU A 176 3.70 -11.12 3.55
C LEU A 176 4.84 -11.97 4.15
N PRO A 177 4.60 -13.22 4.60
CA PRO A 177 5.68 -14.05 5.12
C PRO A 177 6.84 -14.30 4.16
N THR A 178 6.63 -14.23 2.84
CA THR A 178 7.68 -14.54 1.87
C THR A 178 8.77 -13.47 1.80
N PHE A 179 8.52 -12.27 2.34
CA PHE A 179 9.47 -11.16 2.27
C PHE A 179 10.45 -11.12 3.44
N LEU A 180 10.14 -11.78 4.57
CA LEU A 180 11.00 -11.79 5.75
C LEU A 180 12.44 -12.26 5.48
N PRO A 181 12.67 -13.36 4.73
CA PRO A 181 14.03 -13.80 4.43
C PRO A 181 14.87 -12.77 3.66
N HIS A 182 14.26 -11.79 3.01
CA HIS A 182 15.00 -10.77 2.25
C HIS A 182 15.59 -9.67 3.13
N PHE A 183 15.12 -9.50 4.37
CA PHE A 183 15.68 -8.52 5.31
C PHE A 183 17.09 -8.88 5.82
N ILE A 184 17.51 -10.13 5.66
CA ILE A 184 18.87 -10.59 6.01
C ILE A 184 19.75 -10.82 4.76
N ASN A 185 19.25 -10.50 3.57
CA ASN A 185 20.01 -10.69 2.34
C ASN A 185 20.94 -9.49 2.11
N THR A 186 22.23 -9.68 2.42
CA THR A 186 23.25 -8.64 2.29
C THR A 186 23.46 -8.18 0.84
N ASN A 187 23.13 -9.00 -0.16
CA ASN A 187 23.22 -8.60 -1.57
C ASN A 187 22.21 -7.52 -1.97
N LEU A 188 21.20 -7.28 -1.12
CA LEU A 188 20.22 -6.22 -1.35
C LEU A 188 20.62 -4.90 -0.69
N VAL A 189 21.62 -4.90 0.20
CA VAL A 189 21.99 -3.72 0.98
C VAL A 189 22.49 -2.62 0.05
N GLU A 190 21.96 -1.41 0.21
CA GLU A 190 22.48 -0.24 -0.52
C GLU A 190 23.94 0.00 -0.13
N HIS A 191 24.86 -0.14 -1.09
CA HIS A 191 26.31 -0.04 -0.93
C HIS A 191 26.85 1.35 -0.49
N GLU A 192 25.98 2.28 -0.12
CA GLU A 192 26.37 3.59 0.42
C GLU A 192 26.74 3.51 1.91
N GLU A 193 26.36 2.45 2.61
CA GLU A 193 26.76 2.19 4.00
C GLU A 193 27.81 1.06 4.06
N SER A 194 28.90 1.28 4.79
CA SER A 194 30.02 0.33 4.82
C SER A 194 29.60 -0.98 5.52
N ILE A 195 30.08 -2.14 5.05
CA ILE A 195 29.73 -3.45 5.64
C ILE A 195 30.15 -3.52 7.12
N ASP A 196 31.16 -2.75 7.52
CA ASP A 196 31.61 -2.66 8.92
C ASP A 196 30.57 -1.94 9.82
N ASP A 197 29.77 -1.01 9.29
CA ASP A 197 28.72 -0.30 10.05
C ASP A 197 27.54 -1.22 10.43
N LEU A 198 27.25 -2.25 9.62
CA LEU A 198 26.18 -3.22 9.91
C LEU A 198 26.48 -4.09 11.15
N SER A 199 27.77 -4.27 11.48
CA SER A 199 28.20 -5.08 12.63
C SER A 199 28.10 -4.31 13.96
N HIS A 200 28.14 -2.97 13.89
CA HIS A 200 28.04 -2.07 15.05
C HIS A 200 26.63 -1.52 15.27
N ALA A 201 25.78 -1.51 14.24
CA ALA A 201 24.40 -1.11 14.35
C ALA A 201 23.61 -2.18 15.14
N GLN A 202 23.21 -1.88 16.38
CA GLN A 202 22.25 -2.69 17.17
C GLN A 202 20.82 -2.65 16.58
N VAL A 203 20.69 -2.71 15.26
CA VAL A 203 19.42 -2.56 14.55
C VAL A 203 18.68 -3.88 14.62
N SER A 204 17.44 -3.80 15.07
CA SER A 204 16.55 -4.95 15.23
C SER A 204 15.97 -5.38 13.88
N ILE A 205 16.77 -6.08 13.07
CA ILE A 205 16.36 -6.58 11.75
C ILE A 205 15.45 -7.80 11.90
N PRO A 206 14.29 -7.84 11.22
CA PRO A 206 13.42 -9.01 11.26
C PRO A 206 14.07 -10.17 10.51
N SER A 207 14.28 -11.29 11.20
CA SER A 207 14.84 -12.52 10.61
C SER A 207 14.11 -13.80 11.01
N GLY A 208 13.05 -13.67 11.81
CA GLY A 208 12.29 -14.78 12.35
C GLY A 208 11.08 -15.17 11.50
N GLN A 209 10.20 -15.95 12.11
CA GLN A 209 8.89 -16.26 11.53
C GLN A 209 7.97 -15.05 11.56
N TYR A 210 7.13 -14.92 10.53
CA TYR A 210 6.10 -13.88 10.48
C TYR A 210 5.16 -13.93 11.68
N SER A 211 4.82 -12.74 12.19
CA SER A 211 3.89 -12.55 13.29
C SER A 211 2.64 -11.81 12.83
N HIS A 212 2.79 -10.58 12.33
CA HIS A 212 1.65 -9.73 11.98
C HIS A 212 2.05 -8.52 11.12
N ILE A 213 1.02 -7.86 10.60
CA ILE A 213 1.09 -6.55 9.96
C ILE A 213 1.04 -5.47 11.03
N SER A 214 2.01 -4.56 11.03
CA SER A 214 2.05 -3.42 11.95
C SER A 214 1.32 -2.20 11.40
N HIS A 215 1.48 -1.90 10.11
CA HIS A 215 0.76 -0.80 9.44
C HIS A 215 0.67 -1.02 7.93
N VAL A 216 -0.21 -0.26 7.28
CA VAL A 216 -0.31 -0.13 5.83
C VAL A 216 -0.35 1.35 5.50
N ARG A 217 0.48 1.80 4.55
CA ARG A 217 0.51 3.18 4.07
C ARG A 217 0.43 3.21 2.56
N ILE A 218 -0.48 4.01 2.01
CA ILE A 218 -0.64 4.16 0.57
C ILE A 218 -0.33 5.60 0.17
N TYR A 219 0.64 5.78 -0.70
CA TYR A 219 1.05 7.09 -1.21
C TYR A 219 0.27 7.48 -2.47
N SER A 220 0.35 8.75 -2.85
CA SER A 220 -0.06 9.20 -4.19
C SER A 220 0.85 8.63 -5.29
N THR A 221 0.48 8.56 -6.57
CA THR A 221 -0.79 9.01 -7.18
C THR A 221 -1.60 7.82 -7.72
N CYS A 222 -2.72 7.48 -7.09
CA CYS A 222 -3.55 6.33 -7.45
C CYS A 222 -5.05 6.53 -7.11
N ARG A 223 -5.88 5.60 -7.58
CA ARG A 223 -7.22 5.37 -7.03
C ARG A 223 -7.28 4.02 -6.33
N ILE A 224 -8.02 3.95 -5.23
CA ILE A 224 -8.17 2.76 -4.38
C ILE A 224 -9.65 2.45 -4.18
N ARG A 225 -10.02 1.18 -4.34
CA ARG A 225 -11.38 0.70 -4.09
C ARG A 225 -11.45 -0.11 -2.80
N ARG A 226 -10.51 -1.03 -2.59
CA ARG A 226 -10.49 -1.94 -1.43
C ARG A 226 -9.08 -2.27 -0.98
N ILE A 227 -8.94 -2.45 0.33
CA ILE A 227 -7.78 -3.09 0.96
C ILE A 227 -8.32 -4.13 1.94
N TRP A 228 -7.85 -5.37 1.83
CA TRP A 228 -8.26 -6.43 2.74
C TRP A 228 -7.15 -7.43 2.98
N LEU A 229 -7.32 -8.21 4.03
CA LEU A 229 -6.42 -9.25 4.47
C LEU A 229 -7.15 -10.59 4.45
N SER A 230 -6.43 -11.66 4.14
CA SER A 230 -6.96 -13.02 4.24
C SER A 230 -5.91 -14.06 4.61
N ASP A 231 -6.39 -15.20 5.09
CA ASP A 231 -5.56 -16.38 5.35
C ASP A 231 -5.28 -17.17 4.06
N GLY A 232 -6.25 -17.19 3.14
CA GLY A 232 -6.11 -17.80 1.82
C GLY A 232 -5.51 -16.84 0.79
N GLY A 233 -4.94 -17.43 -0.26
CA GLY A 233 -4.34 -16.68 -1.36
C GLY A 233 -5.35 -16.23 -2.42
N PRO A 234 -4.87 -15.80 -3.60
CA PRO A 234 -5.69 -15.21 -4.67
C PRO A 234 -6.79 -16.14 -5.21
N THR A 235 -6.63 -17.46 -5.03
CA THR A 235 -7.58 -18.48 -5.48
C THR A 235 -8.69 -18.76 -4.47
N GLN A 236 -8.65 -18.12 -3.29
CA GLN A 236 -9.73 -18.23 -2.31
C GLN A 236 -11.03 -17.66 -2.91
N LYS A 237 -12.13 -18.39 -2.74
CA LYS A 237 -13.45 -17.87 -3.09
C LYS A 237 -13.76 -16.67 -2.19
N LEU A 238 -13.84 -15.49 -2.80
CA LEU A 238 -14.20 -14.26 -2.10
C LEU A 238 -15.71 -14.04 -2.20
N PRO A 239 -16.30 -13.34 -1.21
CA PRO A 239 -17.62 -12.76 -1.38
C PRO A 239 -17.64 -11.79 -2.57
N TRP A 240 -18.79 -11.69 -3.25
CA TRP A 240 -18.94 -10.92 -4.49
C TRP A 240 -18.51 -9.45 -4.34
N GLU A 241 -18.64 -8.87 -3.15
CA GLU A 241 -18.26 -7.48 -2.91
C GLU A 241 -16.76 -7.23 -3.14
N PHE A 242 -15.90 -8.25 -2.98
CA PHE A 242 -14.46 -8.18 -3.21
C PHE A 242 -14.07 -8.41 -4.67
N GLU A 243 -14.99 -8.84 -5.53
CA GLU A 243 -14.70 -9.03 -6.95
C GLU A 243 -14.74 -7.69 -7.72
N LEU A 244 -14.05 -7.64 -8.87
CA LEU A 244 -14.05 -6.50 -9.77
C LEU A 244 -15.06 -6.75 -10.89
N TYR A 245 -16.16 -6.01 -10.88
CA TYR A 245 -17.13 -6.00 -11.97
C TYR A 245 -17.11 -4.63 -12.64
N ALA A 246 -16.69 -4.60 -13.89
CA ALA A 246 -16.88 -3.41 -14.70
C ALA A 246 -18.23 -3.50 -15.42
N ARG A 247 -18.90 -2.35 -15.57
CA ARG A 247 -20.12 -2.26 -16.38
C ARG A 247 -19.71 -1.95 -17.81
N GLU A 248 -20.24 -2.73 -18.76
CA GLU A 248 -20.22 -2.43 -20.19
C GLU A 248 -20.76 -1.03 -20.48
#